data_AF-A0A939ZQ39-F1
#
_entry.id   AF-A0A939ZQ39-F1
#
_cell.length_a   1.000
_cell.length_b   1.000
_cell.length_c   1.000
_cell.angle_alpha   90.00
_cell.angle_beta   90.00
_cell.angle_gamma   90.00
#
_symmetry.space_group_name_H-M   'P 1'
#
loop_
_entity.id
_entity.type
_entity.pdbx_description
1 polymer ?
#
loop_
_entity_poly.entity_id
_entity_poly.type
_entity_poly.pdbx_seq_one_letter_code
_entity_poly.pdbx_strand_id
1 'polypeptide(L)'
;MIKNVWIDADSCPPQVRKHVTDYAAKKAITVYFVANKQIDCQSKNPFNMIITDSTKDSADNYIFDHTAADTDLVITRDIVFADRLVAKGVHVINDRGTEFTKEIIKERLSERDFNLQLVQLGLSKPYHEGYDQKKFEKFANCLDRVIVRNL
;
A
#
# COMPACT_ATOMS: atom_id res chain seq x y z
N MET A 1 2.91 -14.02 12.35
CA MET A 1 3.78 -14.19 11.17
C MET A 1 3.12 -13.68 9.91
N ILE A 2 3.66 -12.60 9.31
CA ILE A 2 3.27 -12.17 7.95
C ILE A 2 3.71 -13.23 6.96
N LYS A 3 2.77 -13.72 6.14
CA LYS A 3 3.00 -14.74 5.11
C LYS A 3 2.94 -14.15 3.70
N ASN A 4 2.09 -13.15 3.50
CA ASN A 4 1.85 -12.54 2.20
C ASN A 4 1.97 -11.02 2.25
N VAL A 5 2.52 -10.43 1.19
CA VAL A 5 2.49 -8.99 0.95
C VAL A 5 1.76 -8.73 -0.35
N TRP A 6 0.69 -7.94 -0.27
CA TRP A 6 -0.16 -7.53 -1.38
C TRP A 6 0.13 -6.07 -1.72
N ILE A 7 0.36 -5.76 -2.99
CA ILE A 7 0.66 -4.40 -3.45
C ILE A 7 -0.41 -3.97 -4.45
N ASP A 8 -1.07 -2.84 -4.18
CA ASP A 8 -1.74 -2.05 -5.23
C ASP A 8 -0.65 -1.49 -6.15
N ALA A 9 -0.39 -2.21 -7.24
CA ALA A 9 0.84 -2.05 -8.02
C ALA A 9 0.75 -0.90 -9.04
N ASP A 10 -0.46 -0.46 -9.38
CA ASP A 10 -0.71 0.63 -10.34
C ASP A 10 -0.28 1.99 -9.79
N SER A 11 -0.46 2.19 -8.49
CA SER A 11 -0.14 3.44 -7.81
C SER A 11 1.21 3.42 -7.07
N CYS A 12 1.90 2.28 -7.07
CA CYS A 12 3.12 2.05 -6.28
C CYS A 12 4.42 2.37 -7.05
N PRO A 13 5.36 3.15 -6.49
CA PRO A 13 6.64 3.48 -7.15
C PRO A 13 7.48 2.23 -7.49
N PRO A 14 8.18 2.20 -8.65
CA PRO A 14 8.98 1.04 -9.06
C PRO A 14 10.02 0.60 -8.02
N GLN A 15 10.68 1.57 -7.36
CA GLN A 15 11.66 1.28 -6.31
C GLN A 15 11.07 0.59 -5.08
N VAL A 16 9.80 0.89 -4.74
CA VAL A 16 9.08 0.25 -3.62
C VAL A 16 8.74 -1.18 -3.99
N ARG A 17 8.19 -1.40 -5.18
CA ARG A 17 7.90 -2.74 -5.72
C ARG A 17 9.14 -3.62 -5.69
N LYS A 18 10.26 -3.12 -6.22
CA LYS A 18 11.55 -3.84 -6.22
C LYS A 18 12.01 -4.17 -4.80
N HIS A 19 11.99 -3.19 -3.91
CA HIS A 19 12.46 -3.36 -2.53
C HIS A 19 11.65 -4.41 -1.77
N VAL A 20 10.32 -4.38 -1.89
CA VAL A 20 9.43 -5.35 -1.25
C VAL A 20 9.74 -6.76 -1.75
N THR A 21 9.85 -6.96 -3.06
CA THR A 21 10.16 -8.27 -3.64
C THR A 21 11.53 -8.80 -3.18
N ASP A 22 12.55 -7.94 -3.17
CA ASP A 22 13.90 -8.33 -2.72
C ASP A 22 13.97 -8.63 -1.21
N TYR A 23 13.19 -7.91 -0.40
CA TYR A 23 13.13 -8.10 1.04
C TYR A 23 12.34 -9.37 1.40
N ALA A 24 11.18 -9.57 0.79
CA ALA A 24 10.29 -10.70 1.03
C ALA A 24 10.93 -12.05 0.65
N ALA A 25 11.72 -12.08 -0.44
CA ALA A 25 12.45 -13.27 -0.87
C ALA A 25 13.39 -13.84 0.22
N LYS A 26 13.96 -12.96 1.06
CA LYS A 26 14.86 -13.36 2.16
C LYS A 26 14.13 -13.94 3.37
N LYS A 27 12.80 -13.76 3.44
CA LYS A 27 11.96 -14.13 4.60
C LYS A 27 10.88 -15.17 4.26
N ALA A 28 10.95 -15.78 3.08
CA ALA A 28 9.93 -16.71 2.57
C ALA A 28 8.50 -16.12 2.59
N ILE A 29 8.39 -14.80 2.38
CA ILE A 29 7.12 -14.09 2.27
C ILE A 29 6.71 -14.07 0.80
N THR A 30 5.47 -14.42 0.51
CA THR A 30 4.94 -14.41 -0.87
C THR A 30 4.47 -13.01 -1.24
N VAL A 31 4.83 -12.54 -2.43
CA VAL A 31 4.47 -11.20 -2.91
C VAL A 31 3.45 -11.28 -4.04
N TYR A 32 2.38 -10.50 -3.92
CA TYR A 32 1.30 -10.38 -4.90
C TYR A 32 1.21 -8.93 -5.38
N PHE A 33 1.38 -8.74 -6.68
CA PHE A 33 1.10 -7.47 -7.34
C PHE A 33 -0.28 -7.56 -7.96
N VAL A 34 -1.14 -6.60 -7.62
CA VAL A 34 -2.49 -6.52 -8.17
C VAL A 34 -2.63 -5.20 -8.89
N ALA A 35 -3.05 -5.23 -10.15
CA ALA A 35 -3.19 -4.06 -11.00
C ALA A 35 -4.11 -4.35 -12.19
N ASN A 36 -4.59 -3.30 -12.85
CA ASN A 36 -5.41 -3.40 -14.06
C ASN A 36 -4.60 -3.61 -15.35
N LYS A 37 -3.28 -3.75 -15.23
CA LYS A 37 -2.34 -3.97 -16.34
C LYS A 37 -1.10 -4.69 -15.86
N GLN A 38 -0.29 -5.16 -16.80
CA GLN A 38 1.01 -5.73 -16.49
C GLN A 38 1.94 -4.69 -15.85
N ILE A 39 2.55 -5.03 -14.72
CA ILE A 39 3.49 -4.18 -14.00
C ILE A 39 4.86 -4.87 -13.91
N ASP A 40 5.91 -4.12 -14.24
CA ASP A 40 7.30 -4.55 -14.01
C ASP A 40 7.72 -4.27 -12.56
N CYS A 41 8.19 -5.32 -11.88
CA CYS A 41 8.69 -5.27 -10.50
C CYS A 41 10.14 -4.79 -10.40
N GLN A 42 10.90 -4.79 -11.50
CA GLN A 42 12.34 -4.45 -11.54
C GLN A 42 13.23 -5.30 -10.59
N SER A 43 12.72 -6.43 -10.10
CA SER A 43 13.45 -7.42 -9.31
C SER A 43 13.66 -8.70 -10.14
N LYS A 44 14.69 -9.48 -9.78
CA LYS A 44 14.93 -10.82 -10.32
C LYS A 44 14.30 -11.92 -9.45
N ASN A 45 13.77 -11.55 -8.28
CA ASN A 45 13.15 -12.47 -7.35
C ASN A 45 11.70 -12.77 -7.75
N PRO A 46 11.16 -13.94 -7.40
CA PRO A 46 9.80 -14.33 -7.78
C PRO A 46 8.75 -13.46 -7.10
N PHE A 47 7.68 -13.18 -7.83
CA PHE A 47 6.45 -12.54 -7.36
C PHE A 47 5.27 -13.06 -8.19
N ASN A 48 4.06 -12.92 -7.67
CA ASN A 48 2.83 -13.25 -8.40
C ASN A 48 2.22 -11.97 -8.96
N MET A 49 1.93 -11.97 -10.25
CA MET A 49 1.19 -10.89 -10.90
C MET A 49 -0.27 -11.30 -11.08
N ILE A 50 -1.18 -10.48 -10.57
CA ILE A 50 -2.63 -10.62 -10.76
C ILE A 50 -3.10 -9.40 -11.55
N ILE A 51 -3.60 -9.66 -12.75
CA ILE A 51 -4.19 -8.62 -13.60
C ILE A 51 -5.70 -8.69 -13.42
N THR A 52 -6.30 -7.60 -12.94
CA THR A 52 -7.75 -7.47 -12.78
C THR A 52 -8.39 -6.75 -13.97
N ASP A 53 -9.71 -6.68 -13.98
CA ASP A 53 -10.44 -5.88 -14.97
C ASP A 53 -10.01 -4.40 -14.90
N SER A 54 -10.20 -3.69 -16.02
CA SER A 54 -9.91 -2.25 -16.12
C SER A 54 -10.95 -1.36 -15.44
N THR A 55 -11.94 -1.95 -14.77
CA THR A 55 -12.95 -1.21 -14.02
C THR A 55 -12.34 -0.59 -12.78
N LYS A 56 -12.86 0.59 -12.41
CA LYS A 56 -12.51 1.24 -11.15
C LYS A 56 -12.72 0.27 -9.97
N ASP A 57 -11.83 0.32 -9.00
CA ASP A 57 -11.85 -0.49 -7.77
C ASP A 57 -11.69 -2.02 -7.95
N SER A 58 -11.41 -2.52 -9.17
CA SER A 58 -11.23 -3.96 -9.42
C SER A 58 -10.05 -4.55 -8.63
N ALA A 59 -8.90 -3.87 -8.66
CA ALA A 59 -7.72 -4.27 -7.90
C ALA A 59 -7.96 -4.24 -6.39
N ASP A 60 -8.59 -3.18 -5.88
CA ASP A 60 -8.93 -3.01 -4.47
C ASP A 60 -9.85 -4.12 -3.97
N ASN A 61 -10.91 -4.43 -4.74
CA ASN A 61 -11.84 -5.50 -4.39
C ASN A 61 -11.14 -6.86 -4.41
N TYR A 62 -10.30 -7.12 -5.41
CA TYR A 62 -9.54 -8.37 -5.45
C TYR A 62 -8.63 -8.52 -4.22
N ILE A 63 -7.84 -7.50 -3.88
CA ILE A 63 -6.98 -7.52 -2.69
C ILE A 63 -7.84 -7.69 -1.43
N PHE A 64 -8.94 -6.95 -1.31
CA PHE A 64 -9.84 -7.06 -0.16
C PHE A 64 -10.36 -8.49 0.01
N ASP A 65 -10.77 -9.15 -1.06
CA ASP A 65 -11.39 -10.47 -0.99
C ASP A 65 -10.38 -11.59 -0.68
N HIS A 66 -9.13 -11.44 -1.13
CA HIS A 66 -8.10 -12.49 -1.03
C HIS A 66 -7.13 -12.33 0.16
N THR A 67 -7.16 -11.19 0.84
CA THR A 67 -6.31 -10.94 2.02
C THR A 67 -6.89 -11.58 3.29
N ALA A 68 -6.00 -12.10 4.14
CA ALA A 68 -6.34 -12.63 5.46
C ALA A 68 -5.90 -11.67 6.58
N ALA A 69 -6.71 -11.57 7.64
CA ALA A 69 -6.38 -10.80 8.84
C ALA A 69 -5.12 -11.37 9.54
N ASP A 70 -4.36 -10.51 10.21
CA ASP A 70 -3.17 -10.82 11.03
C ASP A 70 -1.97 -11.47 10.30
N THR A 71 -2.16 -12.07 9.12
CA THR A 71 -1.11 -12.77 8.37
C THR A 71 -0.71 -12.09 7.08
N ASP A 72 -1.50 -11.13 6.61
CA ASP A 72 -1.23 -10.42 5.38
C ASP A 72 -0.93 -8.94 5.63
N LEU A 73 -0.07 -8.40 4.78
CA LEU A 73 0.26 -6.99 4.72
C LEU A 73 -0.15 -6.43 3.35
N VAL A 74 -0.86 -5.32 3.33
CA VAL A 74 -1.19 -4.59 2.11
C VAL A 74 -0.38 -3.29 2.03
N ILE A 75 0.13 -2.99 0.84
CA ILE A 75 0.77 -1.72 0.49
C ILE A 75 -0.17 -0.95 -0.44
N THR A 76 -0.75 0.15 0.05
CA THR A 76 -1.63 1.04 -0.73
C THR A 76 -1.51 2.49 -0.27
N ARG A 77 -1.82 3.43 -1.16
CA ARG A 77 -1.94 4.86 -0.84
C ARG A 77 -3.38 5.33 -0.71
N ASP A 78 -4.33 4.54 -1.16
CA ASP A 78 -5.74 4.90 -1.06
C ASP A 78 -6.19 4.73 0.38
N ILE A 79 -6.56 5.85 1.00
CA ILE A 79 -6.95 5.88 2.40
C ILE A 79 -8.33 5.25 2.65
N VAL A 80 -9.25 5.38 1.70
CA VAL A 80 -10.59 4.79 1.81
C VAL A 80 -10.47 3.28 1.69
N PHE A 81 -9.59 2.80 0.81
CA PHE A 81 -9.28 1.39 0.71
C PHE A 81 -8.53 0.87 1.95
N ALA A 82 -7.54 1.61 2.46
CA ALA A 82 -6.83 1.28 3.69
C ALA A 82 -7.77 1.16 4.89
N ASP A 83 -8.78 2.03 5.01
CA ASP A 83 -9.81 1.96 6.05
C ASP A 83 -10.55 0.61 6.04
N ARG A 84 -11.00 0.18 4.86
CA ARG A 84 -11.67 -1.12 4.69
C ARG A 84 -10.78 -2.27 5.14
N LEU A 85 -9.51 -2.26 4.75
CA LEU A 85 -8.54 -3.31 5.09
C LEU A 85 -8.22 -3.35 6.58
N VAL A 86 -8.02 -2.18 7.21
CA VAL A 86 -7.78 -2.08 8.65
C VAL A 86 -9.02 -2.51 9.44
N ALA A 87 -10.22 -2.17 8.97
CA ALA A 87 -11.46 -2.68 9.55
C ALA A 87 -11.57 -4.21 9.46
N LYS A 88 -11.02 -4.81 8.40
CA LYS A 88 -10.91 -6.27 8.23
C LYS A 88 -9.82 -6.91 9.11
N GLY A 89 -8.95 -6.13 9.75
CA GLY A 89 -7.83 -6.63 10.57
C GLY A 89 -6.58 -6.98 9.77
N VAL A 90 -6.48 -6.49 8.54
CA VAL A 90 -5.28 -6.66 7.70
C VAL A 90 -4.25 -5.59 8.07
N HIS A 91 -2.96 -5.92 8.09
CA HIS A 91 -1.92 -4.90 8.26
C HIS A 91 -1.81 -4.06 7.00
N VAL A 92 -1.73 -2.74 7.13
CA VAL A 92 -1.65 -1.86 5.96
C VAL A 92 -0.58 -0.80 6.16
N ILE A 93 0.26 -0.58 5.14
CA ILE A 93 1.22 0.52 5.08
C ILE A 93 1.08 1.25 3.74
N ASN A 94 1.55 2.49 3.66
CA ASN A 94 1.75 3.17 2.39
C ASN A 94 3.22 3.16 1.96
N ASP A 95 3.44 3.50 0.70
CA ASP A 95 4.75 3.67 0.07
C ASP A 95 5.60 4.83 0.64
N ARG A 96 5.12 5.58 1.63
CA ARG A 96 5.80 6.73 2.27
C ARG A 96 6.17 6.46 3.73
N GLY A 97 5.96 5.23 4.22
CA GLY A 97 6.31 4.81 5.57
C GLY A 97 5.29 5.19 6.65
N THR A 98 4.03 5.37 6.27
CA THR A 98 2.91 5.39 7.22
C THR A 98 2.35 3.98 7.34
N GLU A 99 2.22 3.49 8.58
CA GLU A 99 1.44 2.33 8.91
C GLU A 99 0.04 2.79 9.30
N PHE A 100 -1.00 2.23 8.69
CA PHE A 100 -2.36 2.64 8.94
C PHE A 100 -2.95 1.88 10.13
N THR A 101 -3.37 2.63 11.13
CA THR A 101 -4.23 2.15 12.23
C THR A 101 -5.58 2.86 12.14
N LYS A 102 -6.56 2.42 12.93
CA LYS A 102 -7.89 3.07 12.97
C LYS A 102 -7.78 4.56 13.31
N GLU A 103 -6.88 4.90 14.23
CA GLU A 103 -6.62 6.26 14.67
C GLU A 103 -5.99 7.09 13.55
N ILE A 104 -4.92 6.57 12.92
CA ILE A 104 -4.22 7.25 11.83
C ILE A 104 -5.12 7.44 10.62
N ILE A 105 -5.94 6.44 10.27
CA ILE A 105 -6.90 6.54 9.17
C ILE A 105 -7.91 7.65 9.43
N LYS A 106 -8.50 7.71 10.63
CA LYS A 106 -9.48 8.74 10.98
C LYS A 106 -8.89 10.15 10.85
N GLU A 107 -7.67 10.36 11.35
CA GLU A 107 -6.95 11.63 11.22
C GLU A 107 -6.76 11.99 9.74
N ARG A 108 -6.20 11.07 8.95
CA ARG A 108 -5.88 11.31 7.55
C ARG A 108 -7.13 11.49 6.66
N LEU A 109 -8.24 10.83 6.98
CA LEU A 109 -9.54 11.07 6.32
C LEU A 109 -10.03 12.49 6.61
N SER A 110 -9.94 12.93 7.87
CA SER A 110 -10.30 14.30 8.26
C SER A 110 -9.46 15.35 7.54
N GLU A 111 -8.14 15.14 7.45
CA GLU A 111 -7.23 16.02 6.71
C GLU A 111 -7.57 16.06 5.21
N ARG A 112 -7.86 14.89 4.62
CA ARG A 112 -8.25 14.77 3.22
C ARG A 112 -9.53 15.58 2.95
N ASP A 113 -10.55 15.39 3.76
CA ASP A 113 -11.85 16.05 3.58
C ASP A 113 -11.75 17.56 3.77
N PHE A 114 -10.99 18.01 4.78
CA PHE A 114 -10.69 19.43 4.97
C PHE A 114 -9.97 20.04 3.76
N ASN A 115 -8.93 19.38 3.25
CA ASN A 115 -8.20 19.86 2.07
C ASN A 115 -9.08 19.90 0.82
N LEU A 116 -9.97 18.92 0.63
CA LEU A 116 -10.93 18.92 -0.46
C LEU A 116 -11.89 20.12 -0.37
N GLN A 117 -12.38 20.46 0.82
CA GLN A 117 -13.22 21.63 1.03
C GLN A 117 -12.47 22.93 0.68
N LEU A 118 -11.22 23.08 1.10
CA LEU A 118 -10.40 24.25 0.75
C LEU A 118 -10.23 24.40 -0.77
N VAL A 119 -10.00 23.29 -1.48
CA VAL A 119 -9.89 23.29 -2.94
C VAL A 119 -11.23 23.66 -3.59
N GLN A 120 -12.35 23.11 -3.12
CA GLN A 120 -13.68 23.41 -3.64
C GLN A 120 -14.09 24.87 -3.45
N LEU A 121 -13.68 25.49 -2.34
CA LEU A 121 -13.90 26.92 -2.05
C LEU A 121 -12.91 27.84 -2.78
N GLY A 122 -11.96 27.30 -3.55
CA GLY A 122 -10.92 28.07 -4.23
C GLY A 122 -9.86 28.68 -3.30
N LEU A 123 -9.81 28.26 -2.04
CA LEU A 123 -8.88 28.73 -1.01
C LEU A 123 -7.54 27.98 -1.03
N SER A 124 -7.48 26.84 -1.74
CA SER A 124 -6.25 26.06 -1.94
C SER A 124 -6.23 25.45 -3.34
N LYS A 125 -5.09 24.90 -3.75
CA LYS A 125 -4.92 24.15 -4.99
C LYS A 125 -4.66 22.67 -4.69
N PRO A 126 -5.03 21.76 -5.60
CA PRO A 126 -4.62 20.36 -5.51
C PRO A 126 -3.11 20.27 -5.35
N TYR A 127 -2.65 19.60 -4.29
CA TYR A 127 -1.24 19.39 -4.01
C TYR A 127 -0.90 17.92 -4.18
N HIS A 128 0.11 17.64 -5.01
CA HIS A 128 0.70 16.31 -5.12
C HIS A 128 2.10 16.36 -4.52
N GLU A 129 2.27 15.69 -3.38
CA GLU A 129 3.59 15.56 -2.78
C GLU A 129 4.47 14.66 -3.64
N GLY A 130 5.61 15.20 -4.09
CA GLY A 130 6.61 14.44 -4.83
C GLY A 130 7.15 13.25 -4.05
N TYR A 131 7.70 12.27 -4.75
CA TYR A 131 8.32 11.10 -4.14
C TYR A 131 9.85 11.23 -4.17
N ASP A 132 10.48 11.12 -3.00
CA ASP A 132 11.92 11.35 -2.81
C ASP A 132 12.58 10.19 -2.04
N GLN A 133 13.91 10.24 -1.94
CA GLN A 133 14.71 9.24 -1.23
C GLN A 133 14.34 9.13 0.27
N LYS A 134 14.01 10.24 0.92
CA LYS A 134 13.65 10.27 2.34
C LYS A 134 12.34 9.53 2.59
N LYS A 135 11.37 9.65 1.68
CA LYS A 135 10.11 8.89 1.72
C LYS A 135 10.35 7.39 1.52
N PHE A 136 11.24 7.03 0.60
CA PHE A 136 11.63 5.64 0.40
C PHE A 136 12.28 5.04 1.64
N GLU A 137 13.19 5.76 2.30
CA GLU A 137 13.83 5.30 3.55
C GLU A 137 12.81 5.11 4.68
N LYS A 138 11.87 6.05 4.83
CA LYS A 138 10.75 5.91 5.78
C LYS A 138 9.93 4.66 5.47
N PHE A 139 9.62 4.42 4.21
CA PHE A 139 8.93 3.22 3.77
C PHE A 139 9.68 1.94 4.12
N ALA A 140 10.96 1.85 3.76
CA ALA A 140 11.78 0.67 4.01
C ALA A 140 11.85 0.35 5.52
N ASN A 141 12.05 1.37 6.36
CA ASN A 141 12.05 1.22 7.82
C ASN A 141 10.68 0.80 8.38
N CYS A 142 9.60 1.32 7.80
CA CYS A 142 8.24 0.94 8.19
C CYS A 142 7.94 -0.51 7.82
N LEU A 143 8.28 -0.93 6.60
CA LEU A 143 8.12 -2.30 6.12
C LEU A 143 8.85 -3.29 7.03
N ASP A 144 10.13 -3.01 7.32
CA ASP A 144 10.95 -3.84 8.20
C ASP A 144 10.31 -3.96 9.60
N ARG A 145 9.94 -2.83 10.21
CA ARG A 145 9.29 -2.81 11.53
C ARG A 145 8.00 -3.64 11.55
N VAL A 146 7.12 -3.46 10.56
CA VAL A 146 5.82 -4.17 10.51
C VAL A 146 6.03 -5.67 10.33
N ILE A 147 6.94 -6.07 9.45
CA ILE A 147 7.23 -7.49 9.23
C ILE A 147 7.87 -8.09 10.49
N VAL A 148 8.90 -7.46 11.06
CA VAL A 148 9.62 -7.98 12.23
C VAL A 148 8.73 -8.06 13.47
N ARG A 149 7.89 -7.05 13.74
CA ARG A 149 6.96 -7.06 14.88
C ARG A 149 5.96 -8.22 14.79
N ASN A 150 5.63 -8.65 13.58
CA ASN A 150 4.66 -9.69 13.30
C ASN A 150 5.32 -10.99 12.83
N LEU A 151 6.63 -11.20 13.01
CA LEU A 151 7.29 -12.49 12.75
C LEU A 151 6.87 -13.53 13.79
#